data_AF-A0A7Y2PIX7-F1
#
_entry.id   AF-A0A7Y2PIX7-F1
#
_cell.length_a   1.000
_cell.length_b   1.000
_cell.length_c   1.000
_cell.angle_alpha   90.00
_cell.angle_beta   90.00
_cell.angle_gamma   90.00
#
_symmetry.space_group_name_H-M   'P 1'
#
loop_
_entity.id
_entity.type
_entity.pdbx_description
1 polymer ?
#
loop_
_entity_poly.entity_id
_entity_poly.type
_entity_poly.pdbx_seq_one_letter_code
_entity_poly.pdbx_strand_id
1 'polypeptide(L)'
;VAAMFFAPLAGMIPAYATAGALIYVAMLMMGGMEHINWSEPTDCIPAIVTMIMMPLTFSVADGIALGFISYVALKAGTGRYREISVSLWVLCAIFIAKFIYL
;
A
#
# COMPACT_ATOMS: atom_id res chain seq x y z
N VAL A 1 21.11 -11.24 -13.94
CA VAL A 1 21.61 -12.39 -14.72
C VAL A 1 22.33 -13.41 -13.83
N ALA A 2 23.34 -13.04 -13.06
CA ALA A 2 24.01 -13.98 -12.13
C ALA A 2 23.04 -14.66 -11.14
N ALA A 3 22.11 -13.91 -10.54
CA ALA A 3 21.10 -14.47 -9.62
C ALA A 3 20.15 -15.48 -10.30
N MET A 4 19.90 -15.36 -11.62
CA MET A 4 19.07 -16.32 -12.36
C MET A 4 19.78 -17.68 -12.54
N PHE A 5 21.11 -17.70 -12.59
CA PHE A 5 21.88 -18.94 -12.64
C PHE A 5 21.81 -19.73 -11.32
N PHE A 6 21.67 -19.03 -10.19
CA PHE A 6 21.49 -19.62 -8.85
C PHE A 6 20.02 -19.82 -8.44
N ALA A 7 19.06 -19.40 -9.28
CA ALA A 7 17.62 -19.60 -9.04
C ALA A 7 17.22 -21.06 -8.72
N PRO A 8 17.74 -22.10 -9.41
CA PRO A 8 17.39 -23.48 -9.08
C PRO A 8 17.85 -23.90 -7.67
N LEU A 9 18.96 -23.36 -7.16
CA LEU A 9 19.44 -23.62 -5.80
C LEU A 9 18.53 -22.98 -4.74
N ALA A 10 18.01 -21.78 -5.02
CA ALA A 10 17.03 -21.13 -4.15
C ALA A 10 15.69 -21.90 -4.11
N GLY A 11 15.30 -22.52 -5.23
CA GLY A 11 14.09 -23.35 -5.31
C GLY A 11 14.16 -24.68 -4.56
N MET A 12 15.35 -25.13 -4.14
CA MET A 12 15.51 -26.32 -3.30
C MET A 12 15.17 -26.07 -1.83
N ILE A 13 15.06 -24.80 -1.42
CA ILE A 13 14.79 -24.43 -0.03
C ILE A 13 13.30 -24.70 0.28
N PRO A 14 12.99 -25.48 1.32
CA PRO A 14 11.61 -25.72 1.71
C PRO A 14 10.89 -24.43 2.14
N ALA A 15 9.62 -24.28 1.78
CA ALA A 15 8.84 -23.07 2.06
C ALA A 15 8.77 -22.70 3.57
N TYR A 16 8.80 -23.71 4.45
CA TYR A 16 8.83 -23.49 5.90
C TYR A 16 10.11 -22.83 6.39
N ALA A 17 11.25 -23.03 5.70
CA ALA A 17 12.52 -22.41 6.06
C ALA A 17 12.55 -20.91 5.70
N THR A 18 11.84 -20.51 4.64
CA THR A 18 11.72 -19.10 4.23
C THR A 18 10.70 -18.31 5.03
N ALA A 19 9.75 -18.97 5.69
CA ALA A 19 8.66 -18.31 6.42
C ALA A 19 9.18 -17.37 7.52
N GLY A 20 10.17 -17.80 8.31
CA GLY A 20 10.76 -16.96 9.36
C GLY A 20 11.40 -15.68 8.83
N ALA A 21 12.10 -15.79 7.68
CA ALA A 21 12.68 -14.63 7.01
C ALA A 21 11.61 -13.65 6.51
N LEU A 22 10.52 -14.16 5.92
CA LEU A 22 9.39 -13.33 5.45
C LEU A 22 8.68 -12.61 6.59
N ILE A 23 8.49 -13.26 7.75
CA ILE A 23 7.91 -12.63 8.94
C ILE A 23 8.80 -11.48 9.41
N TYR A 24 10.11 -11.70 9.51
CA TYR A 24 11.04 -10.65 9.93
C TYR A 24 11.07 -9.46 8.95
N VAL A 25 11.05 -9.73 7.64
CA VAL A 25 10.96 -8.67 6.62
C VAL A 25 9.64 -7.90 6.73
N ALA A 26 8.52 -8.59 6.96
CA ALA A 26 7.24 -7.91 7.19
C ALA A 26 7.29 -6.98 8.40
N MET A 27 7.92 -7.40 9.50
CA MET A 27 8.13 -6.54 10.68
C MET A 27 9.00 -5.31 10.35
N LEU A 28 10.06 -5.49 9.56
CA LEU A 28 10.90 -4.37 9.12
C LEU A 28 10.11 -3.36 8.26
N MET A 29 9.28 -3.84 7.34
CA MET A 29 8.44 -2.96 6.50
C MET A 29 7.35 -2.24 7.32
N MET A 30 6.87 -2.87 8.39
CA MET A 30 5.90 -2.25 9.30
C MET A 30 6.46 -1.02 10.02
N GLY A 31 7.79 -0.90 10.14
CA GLY A 31 8.45 0.31 10.67
C GLY A 31 8.11 1.59 9.90
N GLY A 32 7.76 1.50 8.61
CA GLY A 32 7.31 2.66 7.84
C GLY A 32 6.05 3.35 8.40
N MET A 33 5.27 2.65 9.24
CA MET A 33 4.10 3.20 9.92
C MET A 33 4.45 4.30 10.93
N GLU A 34 5.68 4.35 11.42
CA GLU A 34 6.12 5.38 12.36
C GLU A 34 6.07 6.79 11.74
N HIS A 35 6.22 6.87 10.41
CA HIS A 35 6.19 8.14 9.68
C HIS A 35 4.77 8.67 9.42
N ILE A 36 3.72 7.95 9.83
CA ILE A 36 2.34 8.41 9.71
C ILE A 36 2.06 9.44 10.81
N ASN A 37 1.46 10.58 10.45
CA ASN A 37 1.02 11.56 11.44
C ASN A 37 -0.25 11.09 12.16
N TRP A 38 -0.07 10.36 13.26
CA TRP A 38 -1.16 9.76 14.04
C TRP A 38 -2.13 10.76 14.69
N SER A 39 -1.77 12.04 14.76
CA SER A 39 -2.61 13.09 15.34
C SER A 39 -3.65 13.65 14.37
N GLU A 40 -3.44 13.47 13.06
CA GLU A 40 -4.30 14.04 12.03
C GLU A 40 -5.20 12.94 11.40
N PRO A 41 -6.52 12.94 11.69
CA PRO A 41 -7.41 11.86 11.24
C PRO A 41 -7.49 11.77 9.71
N THR A 42 -7.27 12.87 8.99
CA THR A 42 -7.23 12.91 7.53
C THR A 42 -6.02 12.18 6.93
N ASP A 43 -4.97 11.90 7.73
CA ASP A 43 -3.81 11.11 7.33
C ASP A 43 -3.88 9.68 7.92
N CYS A 44 -4.36 9.52 9.17
CA CYS A 44 -4.47 8.22 9.84
C CYS A 44 -5.48 7.29 9.20
N ILE A 45 -6.69 7.80 8.92
CA ILE A 45 -7.80 6.97 8.43
C ILE A 45 -7.43 6.35 7.07
N PRO A 46 -6.92 7.12 6.09
CA PRO A 46 -6.47 6.54 4.82
C PRO A 46 -5.36 5.52 4.96
N ALA A 47 -4.40 5.75 5.87
CA ALA A 47 -3.31 4.81 6.09
C ALA A 47 -3.82 3.46 6.64
N ILE A 48 -4.76 3.48 7.58
CA ILE A 48 -5.41 2.28 8.11
C ILE A 48 -6.23 1.58 7.02
N VAL A 49 -7.01 2.33 6.23
CA VAL A 49 -7.79 1.79 5.11
C VAL A 49 -6.87 1.07 4.14
N THR A 50 -5.75 1.69 3.76
CA THR A 50 -4.75 1.09 2.86
C THR A 50 -4.24 -0.24 3.41
N MET A 51 -3.85 -0.26 4.69
CA MET A 51 -3.26 -1.42 5.35
C MET A 51 -4.21 -2.62 5.43
N ILE A 52 -5.49 -2.35 5.67
CA ILE A 52 -6.51 -3.40 5.79
C ILE A 52 -6.97 -3.86 4.41
N MET A 53 -7.09 -2.94 3.45
CA MET A 53 -7.59 -3.27 2.12
C MET A 53 -6.59 -4.07 1.28
N MET A 54 -5.28 -3.86 1.44
CA MET A 54 -4.26 -4.66 0.72
C MET A 54 -4.41 -6.18 0.93
N PRO A 55 -4.41 -6.73 2.16
CA PRO A 55 -4.60 -8.16 2.36
C PRO A 55 -6.03 -8.60 2.04
N LEU A 56 -7.04 -7.75 2.30
CA LEU A 56 -8.44 -8.11 2.06
C LEU A 56 -8.78 -8.24 0.57
N THR A 57 -8.16 -7.42 -0.27
CA THR A 57 -8.34 -7.45 -1.74
C THR A 57 -7.39 -8.44 -2.42
N PHE A 58 -6.46 -9.06 -1.68
CA PHE A 58 -5.37 -9.89 -2.21
C PHE A 58 -4.55 -9.18 -3.30
N SER A 59 -4.58 -7.84 -3.32
CA SER A 59 -4.00 -7.00 -4.36
C SER A 59 -3.40 -5.75 -3.73
N VAL A 60 -2.07 -5.66 -3.78
CA VAL A 60 -1.35 -4.48 -3.28
C VAL A 60 -1.82 -3.22 -4.02
N ALA A 61 -2.07 -3.33 -5.33
CA ALA A 61 -2.52 -2.21 -6.15
C ALA A 61 -3.92 -1.71 -5.75
N ASP A 62 -4.87 -2.62 -5.51
CA ASP A 62 -6.24 -2.21 -5.14
C ASP A 62 -6.31 -1.67 -3.72
N GLY A 63 -5.52 -2.22 -2.79
CA GLY A 63 -5.37 -1.65 -1.45
C GLY A 63 -4.83 -0.22 -1.46
N ILE A 64 -3.78 0.05 -2.25
CA ILE A 64 -3.22 1.40 -2.43
C ILE A 64 -4.24 2.34 -3.08
N ALA A 65 -4.97 1.86 -4.09
CA ALA A 65 -5.98 2.64 -4.78
C ALA A 65 -7.07 3.14 -3.82
N LEU A 66 -7.65 2.24 -3.03
CA LEU A 66 -8.65 2.58 -2.02
C LEU A 66 -8.08 3.52 -0.94
N GLY A 67 -6.82 3.30 -0.56
CA GLY A 67 -6.06 4.21 0.30
C GLY A 67 -6.03 5.64 -0.21
N PHE A 68 -5.56 5.85 -1.45
CA PHE A 68 -5.50 7.19 -2.03
C PHE A 68 -6.87 7.82 -2.26
N ILE A 69 -7.87 7.04 -2.67
CA ILE A 69 -9.24 7.53 -2.82
C ILE A 69 -9.76 8.04 -1.47
N SER A 70 -9.56 7.28 -0.39
CA SER A 70 -9.96 7.71 0.96
C SER A 70 -9.23 8.96 1.44
N TYR A 71 -7.93 9.09 1.11
CA TYR A 71 -7.15 10.29 1.42
C TYR A 71 -7.69 11.54 0.72
N VAL A 72 -7.90 11.44 -0.59
CA VAL A 72 -8.43 12.55 -1.39
C VAL A 72 -9.85 12.90 -0.94
N ALA A 73 -10.70 11.90 -0.69
CA ALA A 73 -12.07 12.12 -0.22
C ALA A 73 -12.12 12.84 1.13
N LEU A 74 -11.27 12.43 2.10
CA LEU A 74 -11.22 13.06 3.42
C LEU A 74 -10.63 14.47 3.38
N LYS A 75 -9.51 14.68 2.67
CA LYS A 75 -8.91 16.02 2.56
C LYS A 75 -9.75 16.99 1.74
N ALA A 76 -10.44 16.50 0.70
CA ALA A 76 -11.42 17.31 -0.04
C ALA A 76 -12.62 17.66 0.86
N GLY A 77 -13.21 16.68 1.55
CA GLY A 77 -14.36 16.89 2.42
C GLY A 77 -14.10 17.82 3.61
N THR A 78 -12.86 17.88 4.10
CA THR A 78 -12.44 18.76 5.21
C THR A 78 -11.93 20.12 4.74
N GLY A 79 -11.95 20.41 3.43
CA GLY A 79 -11.55 21.70 2.87
C GLY A 79 -10.03 21.89 2.70
N ARG A 80 -9.23 20.85 2.96
CA ARG A 80 -7.75 20.89 2.90
C ARG A 80 -7.21 20.57 1.50
N TYR A 81 -7.78 21.19 0.48
CA TYR A 81 -7.42 20.92 -0.94
C TYR A 81 -5.96 21.25 -1.27
N ARG A 82 -5.33 22.19 -0.56
CA ARG A 82 -3.95 22.64 -0.82
C ARG A 82 -2.90 21.59 -0.43
N GLU A 83 -3.25 20.63 0.41
CA GLU A 83 -2.36 19.54 0.82
C GLU A 83 -2.36 18.38 -0.19
N ILE A 84 -3.29 18.39 -1.13
CA ILE A 84 -3.40 17.36 -2.17
C ILE A 84 -2.56 17.79 -3.37
N SER A 85 -1.52 17.02 -3.69
CA SER A 85 -0.73 17.27 -4.90
C SER A 85 -1.56 16.99 -6.17
N VAL A 86 -1.27 17.71 -7.26
CA VAL A 86 -1.94 17.50 -8.55
C VAL A 86 -1.79 16.04 -9.01
N SER A 87 -0.64 15.42 -8.76
CA SER A 87 -0.38 14.01 -9.06
C SER A 87 -1.32 13.05 -8.34
N LEU A 88 -1.64 13.30 -7.06
CA LEU A 88 -2.59 12.49 -6.29
C LEU A 88 -4.00 12.59 -6.86
N TRP A 89 -4.38 13.77 -7.33
CA TRP A 89 -5.70 13.99 -7.94
C TRP A 89 -5.85 13.21 -9.26
N VAL A 90 -4.82 13.27 -10.11
CA VAL A 90 -4.77 12.49 -11.36
C VAL A 90 -4.79 10.99 -11.07
N LEU A 91 -3.98 10.53 -10.12
CA LEU A 91 -3.91 9.12 -9.77
C LEU A 91 -5.23 8.60 -9.20
N CYS A 92 -5.91 9.40 -8.37
CA CYS A 92 -7.24 9.09 -7.86
C CYS A 92 -8.26 8.95 -8.99
N ALA A 93 -8.24 9.83 -9.99
CA ALA A 93 -9.12 9.74 -11.16
C ALA A 93 -8.86 8.45 -11.97
N ILE A 94 -7.59 8.07 -12.15
CA ILE A 94 -7.21 6.82 -12.83
C ILE A 94 -7.72 5.60 -12.06
N PHE A 95 -7.56 5.56 -10.73
CA PHE A 95 -8.03 4.43 -9.93
C PHE A 95 -9.55 4.32 -9.89
N ILE A 96 -10.27 5.44 -9.83
CA ILE A 96 -11.73 5.45 -9.94
C ILE A 96 -12.15 4.89 -11.31
N ALA A 97 -11.50 5.32 -12.39
CA ALA A 97 -11.76 4.76 -13.71
C ALA A 97 -11.49 3.24 -13.74
N LYS A 98 -10.39 2.77 -13.14
CA LYS A 98 -10.09 1.34 -13.04
C LYS A 98 -11.23 0.56 -12.37
N PHE A 99 -11.80 1.04 -11.27
CA PHE A 99 -12.90 0.35 -10.57
C PHE A 99 -14.24 0.39 -11.33
N ILE A 100 -14.45 1.39 -12.20
CA ILE A 100 -15.70 1.52 -12.98
C ILE A 100 -15.64 0.66 -14.25
N TYR A 101 -14.48 0.59 -14.91
CA TYR A 101 -14.35 -0.03 -16.24
C TYR A 101 -13.82 -1.47 -16.22
N LEU A 102 -13.26 -1.94 -15.09
CA LEU A 102 -12.55 -3.22 -14.99
C LEU A 102 -13.00 -4.00 -13.76
#